data_AF-A0A7C3CWF1-F1
#
_entry.id   AF-A0A7C3CWF1-F1
#
_cell.length_a   1.000
_cell.length_b   1.000
_cell.length_c   1.000
_cell.angle_alpha   90.00
_cell.angle_beta   90.00
_cell.angle_gamma   90.00
#
_symmetry.space_group_name_H-M   'P 1'
#
loop_
_entity.id
_entity.type
_entity.pdbx_description
1 polymer ?
#
loop_
_entity_poly.entity_id
_entity_poly.type
_entity_poly.pdbx_seq_one_letter_code
_entity_poly.pdbx_strand_id
1 'polypeptide(L)'
;MNHAKTLFSEWIVACAWILLVPVAVQAAFVPPTSATVHMYRLNPDGSLPPSNQRVSCSPGDQHWGCTAITNDPQYVYPFSSNPVTVDIGGNNPGDPQHGIDYNRYLRDVVPEEVAIRVSSRGNKPLSTVKAQAIAARTYVYFRHSLTINNSTQYQVFVPYYYDTLTSAQQQRVDEAVSDVWYMTLPNSTDPIDALYGADNGATTSQGSTSYLKSVPDPISAAYGSPNGTLNGGMSSRGASRWGFGHTSSRGPDYETSPNYPHDSNGDGNFWSVRYNSAKQILTHYYTGIHIRDTNGTILTPNWRWNPLSVVWTGNCPPIMQAGDTCTAFFRIQNSGVTTWPGSNQVHLSHHGWERSGVQAQAGSMAQGPAQSVQPGDDVLQTVSFTAPQPPQPGTAYRLRFDLYLDGYGWVSELEPGRPWPTYGISVCVGGPCKIFIPLVRK
;
A
#
# COMPACT_ATOMS: atom_id res chain seq x y z
N MET A 1 52.37 30.49 -47.30
CA MET A 1 52.75 29.21 -47.93
C MET A 1 53.40 28.33 -46.88
N ASN A 2 52.72 27.22 -46.57
CA ASN A 2 53.24 25.89 -46.30
C ASN A 2 54.21 25.59 -45.13
N HIS A 3 53.71 24.68 -44.28
CA HIS A 3 54.34 23.52 -43.64
C HIS A 3 55.38 23.79 -42.53
N ALA A 4 55.12 23.49 -41.26
CA ALA A 4 54.83 22.21 -40.57
C ALA A 4 56.06 21.32 -40.32
N LYS A 5 56.17 20.84 -39.06
CA LYS A 5 57.02 19.77 -38.45
C LYS A 5 58.05 20.30 -37.44
N THR A 6 58.29 19.75 -36.25
CA THR A 6 57.76 18.62 -35.44
C THR A 6 58.50 18.72 -34.10
N LEU A 7 57.82 18.62 -32.96
CA LEU A 7 58.46 18.32 -31.67
C LEU A 7 57.65 17.21 -30.98
N PHE A 8 58.33 16.08 -30.76
CA PHE A 8 57.85 14.92 -30.04
C PHE A 8 57.75 15.23 -28.54
N SER A 9 56.62 14.92 -27.91
CA SER A 9 56.45 14.92 -26.45
C SER A 9 56.38 13.48 -25.93
N GLU A 10 57.15 13.21 -24.88
CA GLU A 10 57.17 11.96 -24.14
C GLU A 10 55.87 11.81 -23.32
N TRP A 11 55.20 10.66 -23.44
CA TRP A 11 54.08 10.26 -22.60
C TRP A 11 54.53 9.15 -21.65
N ILE A 12 54.54 9.44 -20.36
CA ILE A 12 54.65 8.45 -19.29
C ILE A 12 53.28 7.79 -19.12
N VAL A 13 53.19 6.50 -19.46
CA VAL A 13 52.00 5.68 -19.19
C VAL A 13 52.07 5.18 -17.74
N ALA A 14 51.27 5.78 -16.86
CA ALA A 14 51.00 5.23 -15.54
C ALA A 14 49.96 4.08 -15.67
N CYS A 15 50.43 2.84 -15.67
CA CYS A 15 49.58 1.66 -15.56
C CYS A 15 48.95 1.59 -14.16
N ALA A 16 47.72 2.10 -14.02
CA ALA A 16 46.90 1.85 -12.85
C ALA A 16 46.36 0.41 -12.90
N TRP A 17 46.91 -0.45 -12.04
CA TRP A 17 46.33 -1.76 -11.75
C TRP A 17 45.03 -1.58 -10.97
N ILE A 18 43.90 -1.62 -11.68
CA ILE A 18 42.58 -1.72 -11.06
C ILE A 18 42.47 -3.13 -10.46
N LEU A 19 42.63 -3.23 -9.15
CA LEU A 19 42.25 -4.41 -8.38
C LEU A 19 40.73 -4.60 -8.51
N LEU A 20 40.31 -5.47 -9.43
CA LEU A 20 38.95 -5.97 -9.52
C LEU A 20 38.68 -6.82 -8.28
N VAL A 21 38.11 -6.20 -7.24
CA VAL A 21 37.51 -6.95 -6.15
C VAL A 21 36.28 -7.66 -6.73
N PRO A 22 36.17 -9.00 -6.65
CA PRO A 22 34.96 -9.69 -7.09
C PRO A 22 33.80 -9.19 -6.23
N VAL A 23 32.85 -8.50 -6.87
CA VAL A 23 31.56 -8.18 -6.24
C VAL A 23 30.86 -9.51 -6.02
N ALA A 24 30.78 -9.94 -4.76
CA ALA A 24 30.00 -11.12 -4.41
C ALA A 24 28.56 -10.86 -4.85
N VAL A 25 28.09 -11.62 -5.85
CA VAL A 25 26.70 -11.59 -6.28
C VAL A 25 25.89 -12.17 -5.13
N GLN A 26 25.16 -11.33 -4.40
CA GLN A 26 24.23 -11.80 -3.37
C GLN A 26 23.23 -12.74 -4.05
N ALA A 27 23.12 -13.97 -3.54
CA ALA A 27 22.19 -14.95 -4.09
C ALA A 27 20.76 -14.38 -4.02
N ALA A 28 20.01 -14.51 -5.11
CA ALA A 28 18.63 -14.04 -5.15
C ALA A 28 17.80 -14.84 -4.13
N PHE A 29 16.97 -14.14 -3.35
CA PHE A 29 16.00 -14.77 -2.47
C PHE A 29 15.04 -15.64 -3.30
N VAL A 30 14.88 -16.90 -2.89
CA VAL A 30 13.92 -17.84 -3.48
C VAL A 30 12.69 -17.88 -2.58
N PRO A 31 11.54 -17.36 -3.03
CA PRO A 31 10.33 -17.38 -2.21
C PRO A 31 9.93 -18.82 -1.83
N PRO A 32 9.71 -19.10 -0.54
CA PRO A 32 9.19 -20.40 -0.12
C PRO A 32 7.76 -20.57 -0.65
N THR A 33 7.42 -21.80 -1.00
CA THR A 33 6.06 -22.16 -1.43
C THR A 33 5.21 -22.65 -0.26
N SER A 34 5.82 -23.02 0.86
CA SER A 34 5.12 -23.55 2.03
C SER A 34 5.58 -22.94 3.35
N ALA A 35 4.75 -23.10 4.37
CA ALA A 35 5.01 -22.71 5.74
C ALA A 35 4.58 -23.82 6.70
N THR A 36 5.28 -23.96 7.83
CA THR A 36 4.92 -24.92 8.88
C THR A 36 4.21 -24.20 10.03
N VAL A 37 3.02 -24.66 10.39
CA VAL A 37 2.14 -24.01 11.37
C VAL A 37 1.73 -25.00 12.46
N HIS A 38 1.96 -24.63 13.72
CA HIS A 38 1.31 -25.27 14.87
C HIS A 38 -0.12 -24.76 15.02
N MET A 39 -1.08 -25.67 14.98
CA MET A 39 -2.50 -25.35 15.01
C MET A 39 -3.05 -25.52 16.43
N TYR A 40 -3.63 -24.48 16.98
CA TYR A 40 -4.28 -24.51 18.29
C TYR A 40 -5.75 -24.11 18.17
N ARG A 41 -6.55 -24.57 19.14
CA ARG A 41 -7.84 -23.93 19.43
C ARG A 41 -7.59 -22.49 19.85
N LEU A 42 -8.33 -21.57 19.26
CA LEU A 42 -8.20 -20.13 19.50
C LEU A 42 -9.42 -19.60 20.24
N ASN A 43 -9.23 -18.49 20.94
CA ASN A 43 -10.34 -17.65 21.37
C ASN A 43 -11.02 -17.01 20.14
N PRO A 44 -12.27 -16.53 20.24
CA PRO A 44 -12.98 -15.90 19.11
C PRO A 44 -12.27 -14.67 18.51
N ASP A 45 -11.33 -14.06 19.22
CA ASP A 45 -10.51 -12.94 18.76
C ASP A 45 -9.19 -13.39 18.07
N GLY A 46 -9.02 -14.69 17.85
CA GLY A 46 -7.82 -15.28 17.24
C GLY A 46 -6.63 -15.42 18.20
N SER A 47 -6.76 -15.03 19.48
CA SER A 47 -5.69 -15.18 20.46
C SER A 47 -5.57 -16.63 20.98
N LEU A 48 -4.36 -16.99 21.45
CA LEU A 48 -4.18 -18.25 22.17
C LEU A 48 -4.82 -18.17 23.56
N PRO A 49 -5.45 -19.25 24.03
CA PRO A 49 -5.75 -19.41 25.45
C PRO A 49 -4.48 -19.32 26.31
N PRO A 50 -4.62 -19.10 27.63
CA PRO A 50 -3.53 -19.23 28.60
C PRO A 50 -2.78 -20.55 28.42
N SER A 51 -1.46 -20.56 28.67
CA SER A 51 -0.58 -21.68 28.33
C SER A 51 -1.03 -23.05 28.90
N ASN A 52 -1.66 -23.06 30.07
CA ASN A 52 -2.21 -24.26 30.71
C ASN A 52 -3.55 -24.74 30.11
N GLN A 53 -4.13 -24.00 29.17
CA GLN A 53 -5.40 -24.32 28.50
C GLN A 53 -5.23 -24.48 26.98
N ARG A 54 -4.01 -24.39 26.46
CA ARG A 54 -3.76 -24.54 25.02
C ARG A 54 -3.98 -25.98 24.60
N VAL A 55 -4.87 -26.17 23.63
CA VAL A 55 -5.17 -27.48 23.03
C VAL A 55 -4.74 -27.43 21.57
N SER A 56 -3.87 -28.37 21.18
CA SER A 56 -3.49 -28.56 19.79
C SER A 56 -4.66 -29.13 18.99
N CYS A 57 -4.86 -28.63 17.77
CA CYS A 57 -5.84 -29.21 16.86
C CYS A 57 -5.45 -30.64 16.49
N SER A 58 -6.45 -31.51 16.37
CA SER A 58 -6.32 -32.90 15.93
C SER A 58 -7.37 -33.21 14.87
N PRO A 59 -7.19 -34.26 14.04
CA PRO A 59 -8.22 -34.69 13.09
C PRO A 59 -9.60 -34.83 13.76
N GLY A 60 -10.64 -34.26 13.13
CA GLY A 60 -12.00 -34.27 13.67
C GLY A 60 -12.37 -33.11 14.61
N ASP A 61 -11.43 -32.22 14.94
CA ASP A 61 -11.70 -31.06 15.80
C ASP A 61 -12.61 -30.03 15.10
N GLN A 62 -13.64 -29.55 15.80
CA GLN A 62 -14.63 -28.58 15.31
C GLN A 62 -14.54 -27.21 15.99
N HIS A 63 -13.53 -26.98 16.81
CA HIS A 63 -13.37 -25.71 17.52
C HIS A 63 -12.72 -24.63 16.64
N TRP A 64 -13.05 -23.38 16.95
CA TRP A 64 -12.42 -22.21 16.34
C TRP A 64 -10.89 -22.28 16.48
N GLY A 65 -10.18 -21.89 15.41
CA GLY A 65 -8.74 -22.09 15.28
C GLY A 65 -8.37 -23.38 14.55
N CYS A 66 -9.17 -24.44 14.72
CA CYS A 66 -9.01 -25.68 13.97
C CYS A 66 -9.90 -25.72 12.72
N THR A 67 -11.04 -25.04 12.76
CA THR A 67 -11.93 -24.79 11.63
C THR A 67 -12.71 -23.48 11.85
N ALA A 68 -13.07 -22.81 10.77
CA ALA A 68 -13.90 -21.61 10.79
C ALA A 68 -15.39 -21.95 10.82
N ILE A 69 -15.78 -23.13 10.32
CA ILE A 69 -17.16 -23.60 10.27
C ILE A 69 -17.37 -24.56 11.45
N THR A 70 -17.60 -23.97 12.62
CA THR A 70 -17.75 -24.72 13.88
C THR A 70 -19.09 -25.44 13.95
N ASN A 71 -19.11 -26.59 14.64
CA ASN A 71 -20.30 -27.46 14.81
C ASN A 71 -20.82 -28.11 13.52
N ASP A 72 -20.02 -28.15 12.45
CA ASP A 72 -20.32 -28.91 11.24
C ASP A 72 -19.31 -30.06 11.07
N PRO A 73 -19.76 -31.33 11.15
CA PRO A 73 -18.87 -32.48 11.00
C PRO A 73 -18.29 -32.63 9.59
N GLN A 74 -18.81 -31.90 8.58
CA GLN A 74 -18.25 -31.87 7.22
C GLN A 74 -17.02 -30.96 7.12
N TYR A 75 -16.85 -30.01 8.06
CA TYR A 75 -15.79 -29.01 8.06
C TYR A 75 -14.96 -29.09 9.34
N VAL A 76 -14.49 -30.29 9.68
CA VAL A 76 -13.54 -30.53 10.79
C VAL A 76 -12.13 -30.10 10.41
N TYR A 77 -11.22 -30.00 11.40
CA TYR A 77 -9.79 -29.80 11.16
C TYR A 77 -9.27 -30.71 10.03
N PRO A 78 -8.79 -30.14 8.91
CA PRO A 78 -8.60 -30.89 7.67
C PRO A 78 -7.29 -31.70 7.62
N PHE A 79 -6.37 -31.43 8.56
CA PHE A 79 -5.02 -31.98 8.47
C PHE A 79 -4.85 -33.24 9.32
N SER A 80 -4.05 -34.18 8.81
CA SER A 80 -3.73 -35.44 9.49
C SER A 80 -2.68 -35.31 10.59
N SER A 81 -1.96 -34.17 10.61
CA SER A 81 -0.84 -33.91 11.52
C SER A 81 -0.87 -32.47 12.08
N ASN A 82 -0.11 -32.27 13.15
CA ASN A 82 0.11 -30.97 13.79
C ASN A 82 1.50 -30.99 14.45
N PRO A 83 2.47 -30.16 14.02
CA PRO A 83 2.31 -29.04 13.08
C PRO A 83 2.00 -29.51 11.65
N VAL A 84 1.31 -28.64 10.90
CA VAL A 84 0.95 -28.85 9.50
C VAL A 84 1.88 -28.06 8.59
N THR A 85 2.18 -28.58 7.40
CA THR A 85 2.80 -27.80 6.32
C THR A 85 1.74 -27.37 5.32
N VAL A 86 1.63 -26.07 5.08
CA VAL A 86 0.65 -25.47 4.18
C VAL A 86 1.31 -24.72 3.03
N ASP A 87 0.71 -24.73 1.85
CA ASP A 87 1.05 -23.92 0.68
C ASP A 87 0.64 -22.47 0.96
N ILE A 88 1.62 -21.58 0.89
CA ILE A 88 1.45 -20.15 1.15
C ILE A 88 0.49 -19.55 0.12
N GLY A 89 0.68 -19.90 -1.16
CA GLY A 89 -0.05 -19.31 -2.28
C GLY A 89 -1.39 -19.97 -2.57
N GLY A 90 -1.60 -21.19 -2.08
CA GLY A 90 -2.77 -22.02 -2.41
C GLY A 90 -2.92 -22.33 -3.90
N ASN A 91 -1.79 -22.50 -4.58
CA ASN A 91 -1.71 -22.82 -6.00
C ASN A 91 -1.49 -24.31 -6.25
N ASN A 92 -1.24 -25.12 -5.19
CA ASN A 92 -1.11 -26.56 -5.31
C ASN A 92 -2.48 -27.24 -5.12
N PRO A 93 -3.13 -27.73 -6.20
CA PRO A 93 -4.40 -28.44 -6.10
C PRO A 93 -4.15 -29.84 -5.53
N GLY A 94 -4.15 -29.93 -4.20
CA GLY A 94 -4.25 -31.19 -3.48
C GLY A 94 -2.92 -31.91 -3.26
N ASP A 95 -2.52 -31.99 -2.00
CA ASP A 95 -1.84 -33.19 -1.53
C ASP A 95 -2.88 -34.32 -1.43
N PRO A 96 -2.73 -35.43 -2.16
CA PRO A 96 -3.66 -36.57 -2.10
C PRO A 96 -3.82 -37.18 -0.70
N GLN A 97 -2.89 -36.94 0.25
CA GLN A 97 -2.98 -37.42 1.63
C GLN A 97 -3.82 -36.54 2.56
N HIS A 98 -4.17 -35.30 2.17
CA HIS A 98 -4.76 -34.29 3.06
C HIS A 98 -6.23 -33.95 2.76
N GLY A 99 -6.92 -34.77 1.96
CA GLY A 99 -8.25 -34.45 1.48
C GLY A 99 -8.20 -33.38 0.41
N ILE A 100 -9.02 -33.55 -0.62
CA ILE A 100 -9.08 -32.70 -1.80
C ILE A 100 -9.33 -31.24 -1.35
N ASP A 101 -8.49 -30.30 -1.84
CA ASP A 101 -8.66 -28.83 -1.86
C ASP A 101 -8.25 -27.93 -0.68
N TYR A 102 -7.80 -28.40 0.49
CA TYR A 102 -7.55 -27.48 1.62
C TYR A 102 -6.08 -27.14 1.91
N ASN A 103 -5.40 -26.48 0.97
CA ASN A 103 -4.04 -26.00 1.20
C ASN A 103 -3.79 -24.57 0.72
N ARG A 104 -4.37 -23.57 1.40
CA ARG A 104 -4.44 -22.18 0.91
C ARG A 104 -4.22 -21.12 1.99
N TYR A 105 -3.04 -21.13 2.62
CA TYR A 105 -2.72 -20.30 3.78
C TYR A 105 -3.16 -18.83 3.66
N LEU A 106 -2.71 -18.11 2.61
CA LEU A 106 -3.05 -16.69 2.45
C LEU A 106 -4.54 -16.45 2.17
N ARG A 107 -5.26 -17.40 1.58
CA ARG A 107 -6.70 -17.25 1.33
C ARG A 107 -7.52 -17.28 2.61
N ASP A 108 -7.00 -17.88 3.68
CA ASP A 108 -7.63 -17.85 5.00
C ASP A 108 -7.13 -16.70 5.86
N VAL A 109 -5.82 -16.44 5.84
CA VAL A 109 -5.21 -15.36 6.63
C VAL A 109 -5.71 -14.00 6.19
N VAL A 110 -5.70 -13.69 4.89
CA VAL A 110 -6.02 -12.35 4.39
C VAL A 110 -7.42 -11.87 4.76
N PRO A 111 -8.50 -12.62 4.46
CA PRO A 111 -9.84 -12.15 4.79
C PRO A 111 -10.12 -12.08 6.28
N GLU A 112 -9.48 -12.92 7.11
CA GLU A 112 -9.59 -12.87 8.56
C GLU A 112 -8.88 -11.64 9.14
N GLU A 113 -7.64 -11.39 8.73
CA GLU A 113 -6.82 -10.29 9.26
C GLU A 113 -7.28 -8.90 8.82
N VAL A 114 -7.76 -8.79 7.58
CA VAL A 114 -8.28 -7.51 7.06
C VAL A 114 -9.76 -7.32 7.37
N ALA A 115 -10.47 -8.38 7.80
CA ALA A 115 -11.92 -8.47 7.85
C ALA A 115 -12.55 -8.05 6.51
N ILE A 116 -12.44 -8.87 5.46
CA ILE A 116 -12.85 -8.50 4.07
C ILE A 116 -14.27 -7.94 3.98
N ARG A 117 -15.14 -8.37 4.90
CA ARG A 117 -16.49 -7.86 5.08
C ARG A 117 -16.48 -6.48 5.72
N VAL A 118 -17.07 -5.55 5.00
CA VAL A 118 -17.60 -4.33 5.57
C VAL A 118 -19.09 -4.58 5.82
N SER A 119 -19.65 -4.13 6.94
CA SER A 119 -21.11 -4.24 7.17
C SER A 119 -21.89 -3.69 5.96
N SER A 120 -23.12 -4.19 5.77
CA SER A 120 -24.19 -3.71 4.86
C SER A 120 -23.88 -3.34 3.39
N ARG A 121 -22.64 -3.05 2.96
CA ARG A 121 -22.36 -2.28 1.72
C ARG A 121 -21.19 -2.81 0.87
N GLY A 122 -20.78 -4.06 1.09
CA GLY A 122 -19.91 -4.79 0.17
C GLY A 122 -18.50 -5.06 0.71
N ASN A 123 -17.53 -5.09 -0.20
CA ASN A 123 -16.19 -5.61 0.07
C ASN A 123 -15.17 -4.48 0.28
N LYS A 124 -14.16 -4.71 1.13
CA LYS A 124 -13.06 -3.76 1.29
C LYS A 124 -12.39 -3.41 -0.05
N PRO A 125 -11.84 -2.20 -0.22
CA PRO A 125 -11.16 -1.79 -1.45
C PRO A 125 -10.06 -2.79 -1.80
N LEU A 126 -9.93 -3.10 -3.09
CA LEU A 126 -8.97 -4.11 -3.54
C LEU A 126 -7.53 -3.72 -3.17
N SER A 127 -7.19 -2.42 -3.20
CA SER A 127 -5.88 -1.91 -2.77
C SER A 127 -5.56 -2.29 -1.32
N THR A 128 -6.55 -2.23 -0.42
CA THR A 128 -6.43 -2.63 0.98
C THR A 128 -6.20 -4.13 1.11
N VAL A 129 -7.01 -4.96 0.44
CA VAL A 129 -6.90 -6.42 0.51
C VAL A 129 -5.56 -6.89 -0.09
N LYS A 130 -5.12 -6.28 -1.21
CA LYS A 130 -3.79 -6.51 -1.80
C LYS A 130 -2.66 -6.12 -0.86
N ALA A 131 -2.76 -4.98 -0.18
CA ALA A 131 -1.76 -4.58 0.80
C ALA A 131 -1.66 -5.60 1.95
N GLN A 132 -2.80 -6.07 2.48
CA GLN A 132 -2.81 -7.14 3.47
C GLN A 132 -2.15 -8.42 2.94
N ALA A 133 -2.52 -8.86 1.73
CA ALA A 133 -1.97 -10.08 1.12
C ALA A 133 -0.44 -10.02 0.96
N ILE A 134 0.09 -8.89 0.51
CA ILE A 134 1.53 -8.69 0.34
C ILE A 134 2.24 -8.63 1.71
N ALA A 135 1.69 -7.92 2.68
CA ALA A 135 2.25 -7.87 4.04
C ALA A 135 2.25 -9.26 4.68
N ALA A 136 1.12 -9.97 4.61
CA ALA A 136 0.99 -11.31 5.15
C ALA A 136 1.95 -12.31 4.49
N ARG A 137 2.12 -12.24 3.18
CA ARG A 137 3.10 -13.06 2.45
C ARG A 137 4.53 -12.73 2.88
N THR A 138 4.86 -11.45 2.96
CA THR A 138 6.21 -11.03 3.36
C THR A 138 6.52 -11.50 4.79
N TYR A 139 5.54 -11.42 5.69
CA TYR A 139 5.66 -11.87 7.08
C TYR A 139 6.00 -13.37 7.18
N VAL A 140 5.29 -14.22 6.43
CA VAL A 140 5.57 -15.67 6.43
C VAL A 140 6.89 -16.00 5.73
N TYR A 141 7.25 -15.26 4.66
CA TYR A 141 8.56 -15.42 4.00
C TYR A 141 9.73 -15.11 4.94
N PHE A 142 9.61 -14.06 5.76
CA PHE A 142 10.61 -13.72 6.77
C PHE A 142 10.79 -14.83 7.83
N ARG A 143 9.73 -15.61 8.09
CA ARG A 143 9.69 -16.66 9.13
C ARG A 143 9.73 -18.08 8.58
N HIS A 144 10.07 -18.27 7.31
CA HIS A 144 9.94 -19.58 6.65
C HIS A 144 10.76 -20.71 7.29
N SER A 145 11.84 -20.39 8.02
CA SER A 145 12.66 -21.36 8.77
C SER A 145 12.13 -21.65 10.18
N LEU A 146 11.03 -21.03 10.58
CA LEU A 146 10.40 -21.18 11.89
C LEU A 146 9.09 -21.95 11.76
N THR A 147 8.72 -22.66 12.82
CA THR A 147 7.34 -23.10 12.98
C THR A 147 6.55 -22.00 13.66
N ILE A 148 5.67 -21.35 12.90
CA ILE A 148 4.74 -20.33 13.43
C ILE A 148 3.52 -21.01 14.07
N ASN A 149 2.65 -20.24 14.74
CA ASN A 149 1.34 -20.73 15.16
C ASN A 149 0.22 -19.93 14.50
N ASN A 150 -1.00 -20.44 14.60
CA ASN A 150 -2.18 -19.91 13.91
C ASN A 150 -2.89 -18.74 14.61
N SER A 151 -2.25 -18.06 15.57
CA SER A 151 -2.87 -17.03 16.41
C SER A 151 -2.39 -15.61 16.10
N THR A 152 -2.97 -14.62 16.79
CA THR A 152 -2.54 -13.21 16.79
C THR A 152 -1.09 -12.97 17.26
N GLN A 153 -0.39 -13.99 17.79
CA GLN A 153 1.05 -13.90 18.01
C GLN A 153 1.85 -13.87 16.71
N TYR A 154 1.31 -14.48 15.66
CA TYR A 154 1.86 -14.48 14.31
C TYR A 154 0.82 -13.91 13.34
N GLN A 155 0.07 -14.79 12.69
CA GLN A 155 -1.03 -14.43 11.82
C GLN A 155 -2.17 -15.40 12.11
N VAL A 156 -3.39 -14.88 12.20
CA VAL A 156 -4.57 -15.71 12.43
C VAL A 156 -4.81 -16.55 11.19
N PHE A 157 -4.65 -17.86 11.33
CA PHE A 157 -4.89 -18.84 10.27
C PHE A 157 -5.93 -19.85 10.74
N VAL A 158 -7.14 -19.73 10.24
CA VAL A 158 -8.23 -20.65 10.57
C VAL A 158 -8.66 -21.36 9.29
N PRO A 159 -8.48 -22.70 9.19
CA PRO A 159 -8.97 -23.45 8.06
C PRO A 159 -10.47 -23.23 7.84
N TYR A 160 -10.89 -23.25 6.60
CA TYR A 160 -12.22 -22.97 6.06
C TYR A 160 -12.69 -21.51 6.13
N TYR A 161 -11.83 -20.55 6.51
CA TYR A 161 -12.27 -19.17 6.62
C TYR A 161 -12.67 -18.59 5.26
N TYR A 162 -11.90 -18.85 4.21
CA TYR A 162 -12.22 -18.46 2.84
C TYR A 162 -13.59 -18.99 2.36
N ASP A 163 -14.01 -20.16 2.82
CA ASP A 163 -15.28 -20.80 2.45
C ASP A 163 -16.49 -20.14 3.11
N THR A 164 -16.27 -19.42 4.21
CA THR A 164 -17.33 -18.61 4.84
C THR A 164 -17.70 -17.39 4.01
N LEU A 165 -16.91 -17.07 3.00
CA LEU A 165 -17.08 -15.88 2.16
C LEU A 165 -18.06 -16.12 1.00
N THR A 166 -18.75 -15.06 0.60
CA THR A 166 -19.52 -15.04 -0.65
C THR A 166 -18.60 -15.12 -1.87
N SER A 167 -19.11 -15.57 -3.02
CA SER A 167 -18.30 -15.67 -4.26
C SER A 167 -17.64 -14.34 -4.68
N ALA A 168 -18.31 -13.20 -4.47
CA ALA A 168 -17.74 -11.89 -4.77
C ALA A 168 -16.59 -11.49 -3.82
N GLN A 169 -16.63 -11.97 -2.57
CA GLN A 169 -15.54 -11.79 -1.60
C GLN A 169 -14.37 -12.72 -1.91
N GLN A 170 -14.67 -13.99 -2.21
CA GLN A 170 -13.69 -14.97 -2.67
C GLN A 170 -12.91 -14.46 -3.88
N GLN A 171 -13.60 -14.01 -4.94
CA GLN A 171 -12.97 -13.42 -6.12
C GLN A 171 -12.02 -12.26 -5.76
N ARG A 172 -12.39 -11.44 -4.77
CA ARG A 172 -11.55 -10.32 -4.33
C ARG A 172 -10.32 -10.79 -3.55
N VAL A 173 -10.44 -11.82 -2.71
CA VAL A 173 -9.28 -12.45 -2.07
C VAL A 173 -8.38 -13.05 -3.14
N ASP A 174 -8.92 -13.77 -4.11
CA ASP A 174 -8.16 -14.37 -5.21
C ASP A 174 -7.39 -13.31 -6.01
N GLU A 175 -8.06 -12.22 -6.39
CA GLU A 175 -7.41 -11.10 -7.06
C GLU A 175 -6.34 -10.43 -6.19
N ALA A 176 -6.51 -10.45 -4.87
CA ALA A 176 -5.52 -9.87 -3.95
C ALA A 176 -4.29 -10.76 -3.75
N VAL A 177 -4.47 -12.08 -3.72
CA VAL A 177 -3.37 -13.04 -3.53
C VAL A 177 -2.67 -13.42 -4.84
N SER A 178 -3.27 -13.17 -6.00
CA SER A 178 -2.69 -13.51 -7.31
C SER A 178 -1.38 -12.77 -7.61
N ASP A 179 -1.24 -11.53 -7.15
CA ASP A 179 0.02 -10.79 -7.18
C ASP A 179 0.97 -11.37 -6.13
N VAL A 180 1.91 -12.21 -6.57
CA VAL A 180 2.92 -12.82 -5.68
C VAL A 180 4.07 -11.83 -5.46
N TRP A 181 3.78 -10.78 -4.70
CA TRP A 181 4.76 -9.76 -4.33
C TRP A 181 5.15 -9.85 -2.85
N TYR A 182 6.34 -9.36 -2.53
CA TYR A 182 6.88 -9.23 -1.17
C TYR A 182 7.72 -7.95 -1.00
N MET A 183 8.03 -7.58 0.23
CA MET A 183 8.77 -6.35 0.55
C MET A 183 10.20 -6.63 1.03
N THR A 184 11.13 -5.75 0.65
CA THR A 184 12.57 -5.87 0.94
C THR A 184 13.18 -4.51 1.28
N LEU A 185 14.35 -4.50 1.93
CA LEU A 185 15.19 -3.31 2.00
C LEU A 185 15.88 -3.03 0.65
N PRO A 186 16.34 -1.80 0.36
CA PRO A 186 16.85 -1.44 -0.96
C PRO A 186 18.07 -2.26 -1.40
N ASN A 187 18.96 -2.53 -0.44
CA ASN A 187 20.21 -3.26 -0.65
C ASN A 187 20.09 -4.74 -0.25
N SER A 188 18.87 -5.29 -0.23
CA SER A 188 18.62 -6.70 0.10
C SER A 188 17.58 -7.31 -0.83
N THR A 189 17.70 -8.61 -1.05
CA THR A 189 16.66 -9.44 -1.66
C THR A 189 15.81 -10.16 -0.62
N ASP A 190 16.24 -10.18 0.64
CA ASP A 190 15.54 -10.88 1.70
C ASP A 190 14.28 -10.12 2.12
N PRO A 191 13.18 -10.84 2.42
CA PRO A 191 11.94 -10.24 2.90
C PRO A 191 12.18 -9.50 4.22
N ILE A 192 11.45 -8.40 4.44
CA ILE A 192 11.46 -7.71 5.75
C ILE A 192 10.48 -8.38 6.74
N ASP A 193 10.64 -8.09 8.03
CA ASP A 193 9.61 -8.41 9.03
C ASP A 193 8.39 -7.47 8.87
N ALA A 194 7.41 -7.89 8.06
CA ALA A 194 6.24 -7.09 7.72
C ALA A 194 5.16 -7.14 8.83
N LEU A 195 5.45 -6.53 9.98
CA LEU A 195 4.51 -6.44 11.11
C LEU A 195 3.25 -5.65 10.71
N TYR A 196 2.09 -6.15 11.13
CA TYR A 196 0.83 -5.46 11.00
C TYR A 196 -0.05 -5.74 12.22
N GLY A 197 -1.08 -4.93 12.42
CA GLY A 197 -1.99 -5.03 13.55
C GLY A 197 -3.35 -4.39 13.28
N ALA A 198 -4.21 -4.43 14.28
CA ALA A 198 -5.63 -4.11 14.09
C ALA A 198 -5.86 -2.64 13.67
N ASP A 199 -5.28 -1.69 14.40
CA ASP A 199 -5.54 -0.27 14.17
C ASP A 199 -4.34 0.61 14.57
N ASN A 200 -4.34 1.89 14.23
CA ASN A 200 -3.42 2.90 14.79
C ASN A 200 -4.18 4.21 14.97
N GLY A 201 -3.71 5.07 15.87
CA GLY A 201 -4.23 6.42 16.04
C GLY A 201 -3.70 7.37 14.95
N ALA A 202 -3.42 8.62 15.30
CA ALA A 202 -2.86 9.61 14.38
C ALA A 202 -1.43 9.31 13.88
N THR A 203 -0.76 8.32 14.47
CA THR A 203 0.59 7.87 14.11
C THR A 203 0.71 6.36 14.35
N THR A 204 1.61 5.70 13.63
CA THR A 204 2.01 4.31 13.94
C THR A 204 3.02 4.27 15.08
N SER A 205 3.09 3.14 15.78
CA SER A 205 4.12 2.92 16.80
C SER A 205 5.51 2.81 16.16
N GLN A 206 6.55 3.31 16.84
CA GLN A 206 7.94 3.12 16.43
C GLN A 206 8.38 1.69 16.70
N GLY A 207 8.83 0.97 15.68
CA GLY A 207 9.45 -0.35 15.79
C GLY A 207 10.97 -0.28 15.98
N SER A 208 11.60 -1.45 16.07
CA SER A 208 13.04 -1.59 16.30
C SER A 208 13.89 -1.55 15.02
N THR A 209 13.28 -1.64 13.85
CA THR A 209 13.96 -1.64 12.55
C THR A 209 13.73 -0.34 11.79
N SER A 210 14.64 -0.01 10.87
CA SER A 210 14.58 1.24 10.10
C SER A 210 13.32 1.37 9.24
N TYR A 211 12.76 0.25 8.77
CA TYR A 211 11.57 0.23 7.94
C TYR A 211 10.26 0.26 8.75
N LEU A 212 10.30 0.02 10.07
CA LEU A 212 9.17 0.16 11.00
C LEU A 212 9.24 1.50 11.75
N LYS A 213 9.49 2.57 11.01
CA LYS A 213 9.49 3.93 11.54
C LYS A 213 8.06 4.38 11.89
N SER A 214 7.91 5.15 12.96
CA SER A 214 6.64 5.84 13.26
C SER A 214 6.32 6.82 12.12
N VAL A 215 5.17 6.65 11.50
CA VAL A 215 4.67 7.52 10.41
C VAL A 215 3.34 8.14 10.79
N PRO A 216 3.00 9.33 10.26
CA PRO A 216 1.69 9.93 10.46
C PRO A 216 0.58 9.10 9.81
N ASP A 217 -0.50 8.81 10.51
CA ASP A 217 -1.72 8.19 9.97
C ASP A 217 -2.94 9.10 10.23
N PRO A 218 -2.96 10.32 9.66
CA PRO A 218 -3.92 11.36 10.05
C PRO A 218 -5.38 10.98 9.75
N ILE A 219 -5.63 10.13 8.76
CA ILE A 219 -6.98 9.63 8.46
C ILE A 219 -7.55 8.78 9.61
N SER A 220 -6.67 8.18 10.43
CA SER A 220 -7.03 7.41 11.62
C SER A 220 -7.08 8.25 12.90
N ALA A 221 -6.77 9.56 12.86
CA ALA A 221 -6.68 10.38 14.08
C ALA A 221 -7.96 10.40 14.93
N ALA A 222 -9.13 10.38 14.29
CA ALA A 222 -10.42 10.44 14.98
C ALA A 222 -10.95 9.09 15.46
N TYR A 223 -10.69 7.99 14.73
CA TYR A 223 -11.32 6.68 14.96
C TYR A 223 -10.32 5.53 15.10
N GLY A 224 -9.04 5.87 15.13
CA GLY A 224 -7.95 4.94 15.32
C GLY A 224 -7.79 4.58 16.79
N SER A 225 -7.15 3.45 17.04
CA SER A 225 -6.72 3.07 18.39
C SER A 225 -5.25 3.42 18.56
N PRO A 226 -4.85 4.22 19.57
CA PRO A 226 -3.46 4.63 19.76
C PRO A 226 -2.48 3.47 20.02
N ASN A 227 -2.97 2.26 20.33
CA ASN A 227 -2.14 1.12 20.72
C ASN A 227 -2.17 -0.06 19.73
N GLY A 228 -2.68 0.10 18.51
CA GLY A 228 -3.09 -1.09 17.74
C GLY A 228 -2.01 -1.78 16.89
N THR A 229 -0.84 -1.19 16.61
CA THR A 229 0.30 -1.93 15.97
C THR A 229 1.47 -2.24 16.88
N LEU A 230 1.47 -1.81 18.15
CA LEU A 230 2.46 -2.04 19.22
C LEU A 230 3.96 -1.88 18.84
N ASN A 231 4.47 -2.72 17.94
CA ASN A 231 5.84 -2.76 17.42
C ASN A 231 5.98 -2.10 16.02
N GLY A 232 4.97 -1.36 15.58
CA GLY A 232 4.95 -0.62 14.31
C GLY A 232 4.42 -1.43 13.13
N GLY A 233 4.54 -0.85 11.94
CA GLY A 233 4.08 -1.45 10.69
C GLY A 233 2.64 -1.09 10.31
N MET A 234 2.00 -1.96 9.53
CA MET A 234 0.73 -1.61 8.88
C MET A 234 -0.47 -1.73 9.82
N SER A 235 -1.30 -0.69 9.87
CA SER A 235 -2.64 -0.74 10.47
C SER A 235 -3.62 -1.32 9.45
N SER A 236 -4.20 -2.50 9.71
CA SER A 236 -5.18 -3.12 8.79
C SER A 236 -6.44 -2.25 8.62
N ARG A 237 -6.92 -1.63 9.71
CA ARG A 237 -8.03 -0.67 9.66
C ARG A 237 -7.64 0.66 9.04
N GLY A 238 -6.44 1.17 9.30
CA GLY A 238 -5.91 2.38 8.67
C GLY A 238 -5.71 2.21 7.16
N ALA A 239 -5.16 1.08 6.73
CA ALA A 239 -5.08 0.68 5.32
C ALA A 239 -6.48 0.63 4.66
N SER A 240 -7.50 0.22 5.39
CA SER A 240 -8.90 0.28 4.92
C SER A 240 -9.36 1.72 4.76
N ARG A 241 -9.11 2.59 5.74
CA ARG A 241 -9.44 4.03 5.69
C ARG A 241 -8.81 4.70 4.46
N TRP A 242 -7.51 4.47 4.23
CA TRP A 242 -6.81 4.97 3.05
C TRP A 242 -7.39 4.44 1.73
N GLY A 243 -7.73 3.15 1.69
CA GLY A 243 -8.35 2.54 0.50
C GLY A 243 -9.74 3.09 0.19
N PHE A 244 -10.51 3.46 1.21
CA PHE A 244 -11.82 4.10 1.07
C PHE A 244 -11.70 5.60 0.77
N GLY A 245 -10.68 6.27 1.29
CA GLY A 245 -10.63 7.73 1.38
C GLY A 245 -11.64 8.27 2.38
N HIS A 246 -11.76 7.58 3.53
CA HIS A 246 -12.75 7.88 4.54
C HIS A 246 -12.19 7.55 5.94
N THR A 247 -12.55 8.33 6.94
CA THR A 247 -12.04 8.17 8.32
C THR A 247 -12.56 6.89 9.00
N SER A 248 -13.65 6.31 8.48
CA SER A 248 -14.14 4.98 8.84
C SER A 248 -13.37 3.87 8.13
N SER A 249 -12.86 2.90 8.90
CA SER A 249 -12.28 1.65 8.36
C SER A 249 -13.33 0.71 7.75
N ARG A 250 -14.60 1.06 7.94
CA ARG A 250 -15.79 0.36 7.44
C ARG A 250 -16.48 1.11 6.30
N GLY A 251 -15.78 2.08 5.70
CA GLY A 251 -16.33 2.85 4.60
C GLY A 251 -17.46 3.79 5.03
N PRO A 252 -18.04 4.51 4.05
CA PRO A 252 -18.83 5.70 4.32
C PRO A 252 -20.25 5.44 4.85
N ASP A 253 -20.60 4.31 5.48
CA ASP A 253 -21.92 3.77 5.14
C ASP A 253 -22.62 2.83 6.19
N TYR A 254 -23.25 3.42 7.23
CA TYR A 254 -24.16 2.90 8.29
C TYR A 254 -23.66 1.74 9.18
N GLU A 255 -23.32 2.08 10.44
CA GLU A 255 -23.23 1.11 11.52
C GLU A 255 -23.86 1.60 12.82
N THR A 256 -24.51 0.68 13.51
CA THR A 256 -25.38 0.84 14.69
C THR A 256 -24.69 1.29 15.97
N SER A 257 -23.45 1.79 15.90
CA SER A 257 -22.79 2.39 17.06
C SER A 257 -23.16 3.87 17.16
N PRO A 258 -23.89 4.33 18.19
CA PRO A 258 -24.21 5.75 18.37
C PRO A 258 -22.97 6.66 18.56
N ASN A 259 -21.78 6.07 18.76
CA ASN A 259 -20.51 6.79 18.92
C ASN A 259 -19.66 6.79 17.64
N TYR A 260 -20.11 6.13 16.56
CA TYR A 260 -19.40 6.10 15.27
C TYR A 260 -20.19 6.96 14.28
N PRO A 261 -19.64 8.07 13.75
CA PRO A 261 -20.45 9.04 13.05
C PRO A 261 -21.03 8.44 11.77
N HIS A 262 -22.34 8.57 11.70
CA HIS A 262 -23.17 8.11 10.61
C HIS A 262 -23.06 9.09 9.45
N ASP A 263 -22.80 8.55 8.27
CA ASP A 263 -22.94 9.15 6.95
C ASP A 263 -24.37 9.58 6.60
N SER A 264 -25.35 9.06 7.35
CA SER A 264 -26.77 9.31 7.12
C SER A 264 -27.20 10.78 7.30
N ASN A 265 -26.33 11.62 7.86
CA ASN A 265 -26.62 13.03 8.10
C ASN A 265 -25.95 13.97 7.07
N GLY A 266 -25.16 13.45 6.12
CA GLY A 266 -24.39 14.30 5.20
C GLY A 266 -23.14 14.94 5.82
N ASP A 267 -22.70 14.47 6.99
CA ASP A 267 -21.68 15.10 7.84
C ASP A 267 -20.20 14.83 7.47
N GLY A 268 -19.86 14.65 6.19
CA GLY A 268 -18.50 15.01 5.74
C GLY A 268 -17.30 14.22 6.30
N ASN A 269 -17.40 12.90 6.52
CA ASN A 269 -16.25 12.06 6.93
C ASN A 269 -15.32 11.59 5.78
N PHE A 270 -15.49 12.17 4.59
CA PHE A 270 -14.58 11.95 3.47
C PHE A 270 -13.19 12.51 3.78
N TRP A 271 -12.18 11.71 3.49
CA TRP A 271 -10.81 12.18 3.55
C TRP A 271 -10.41 12.79 2.21
N SER A 272 -9.58 13.83 2.25
CA SER A 272 -9.08 14.54 1.05
C SER A 272 -8.22 13.65 0.13
N VAL A 273 -7.81 12.48 0.63
CA VAL A 273 -6.94 11.53 -0.08
C VAL A 273 -7.52 10.12 -0.03
N ARG A 274 -7.35 9.39 -1.14
CA ARG A 274 -7.60 7.96 -1.26
C ARG A 274 -6.43 7.26 -1.95
N TYR A 275 -6.03 6.08 -1.46
CA TYR A 275 -5.02 5.24 -2.10
C TYR A 275 -5.67 4.11 -2.90
N ASN A 276 -5.53 4.21 -4.22
CA ASN A 276 -6.05 3.20 -5.15
C ASN A 276 -5.02 2.09 -5.46
N SER A 277 -3.83 2.17 -4.89
CA SER A 277 -2.75 1.19 -5.08
C SER A 277 -2.27 0.62 -3.75
N ALA A 278 -2.11 -0.71 -3.70
CA ALA A 278 -1.48 -1.38 -2.56
C ALA A 278 -0.05 -0.89 -2.31
N LYS A 279 0.67 -0.50 -3.38
CA LYS A 279 2.03 0.04 -3.25
C LYS A 279 2.06 1.32 -2.42
N GLN A 280 1.07 2.20 -2.57
CA GLN A 280 0.97 3.43 -1.76
C GLN A 280 0.71 3.09 -0.29
N ILE A 281 -0.22 2.18 -0.01
CA ILE A 281 -0.52 1.73 1.36
C ILE A 281 0.72 1.10 2.01
N LEU A 282 1.40 0.18 1.33
CA LEU A 282 2.56 -0.52 1.89
C LEU A 282 3.73 0.44 2.14
N THR A 283 4.09 1.28 1.15
CA THR A 283 5.21 2.23 1.30
C THR A 283 4.90 3.38 2.26
N HIS A 284 3.63 3.59 2.59
CA HIS A 284 3.24 4.49 3.67
C HIS A 284 3.62 3.94 5.04
N TYR A 285 3.28 2.67 5.31
CA TYR A 285 3.48 2.02 6.60
C TYR A 285 4.88 1.41 6.79
N TYR A 286 5.51 0.95 5.70
CA TYR A 286 6.85 0.36 5.69
C TYR A 286 7.79 1.30 4.95
N THR A 287 8.64 2.00 5.69
CA THR A 287 9.44 3.10 5.17
C THR A 287 10.73 2.60 4.52
N GLY A 288 11.16 3.25 3.43
CA GLY A 288 12.44 2.93 2.80
C GLY A 288 12.52 1.55 2.14
N ILE A 289 11.40 0.90 1.83
CA ILE A 289 11.37 -0.46 1.23
C ILE A 289 11.23 -0.45 -0.29
N HIS A 290 11.51 -1.59 -0.92
CA HIS A 290 11.01 -1.92 -2.25
C HIS A 290 10.00 -3.06 -2.19
N ILE A 291 9.06 -3.06 -3.13
CA ILE A 291 8.18 -4.21 -3.40
C ILE A 291 8.78 -4.96 -4.58
N ARG A 292 8.86 -6.29 -4.50
CA ARG A 292 9.40 -7.18 -5.52
C ARG A 292 8.40 -8.23 -5.96
N ASP A 293 8.53 -8.72 -7.19
CA ASP A 293 7.88 -9.95 -7.63
C ASP A 293 8.70 -11.20 -7.27
N THR A 294 8.20 -12.40 -7.59
CA THR A 294 8.89 -13.68 -7.34
C THR A 294 10.22 -13.84 -8.06
N ASN A 295 10.46 -13.09 -9.15
CA ASN A 295 11.73 -13.09 -9.86
C ASN A 295 12.74 -12.13 -9.21
N GLY A 296 12.36 -11.43 -8.14
CA GLY A 296 13.18 -10.42 -7.46
C GLY A 296 13.16 -9.06 -8.16
N THR A 297 12.34 -8.86 -9.19
CA THR A 297 12.22 -7.59 -9.92
C THR A 297 11.62 -6.53 -9.01
N ILE A 298 12.27 -5.38 -8.91
CA ILE A 298 11.76 -4.26 -8.12
C ILE A 298 10.61 -3.57 -8.87
N LEU A 299 9.44 -3.52 -8.23
CA LEU A 299 8.19 -3.00 -8.78
C LEU A 299 7.88 -1.55 -8.39
N THR A 300 8.74 -0.92 -7.58
CA THR A 300 8.56 0.43 -7.08
C THR A 300 9.77 1.31 -7.42
N PRO A 301 9.57 2.56 -7.84
CA PRO A 301 10.68 3.47 -8.16
C PRO A 301 11.40 3.92 -6.88
N ASN A 302 12.57 4.53 -7.04
CA ASN A 302 13.38 5.00 -5.92
C ASN A 302 12.78 6.28 -5.29
N TRP A 303 12.33 7.20 -6.16
CA TRP A 303 11.66 8.44 -5.80
C TRP A 303 10.16 8.22 -5.81
N ARG A 304 9.51 8.44 -4.66
CA ARG A 304 8.08 8.19 -4.46
C ARG A 304 7.56 9.15 -3.41
N TRP A 305 6.28 9.47 -3.51
CA TRP A 305 5.59 10.31 -2.54
C TRP A 305 4.16 9.85 -2.33
N ASN A 306 3.62 10.07 -1.14
CA ASN A 306 2.20 9.84 -0.88
C ASN A 306 1.58 11.12 -0.29
N PRO A 307 0.45 11.62 -0.84
CA PRO A 307 -0.30 12.67 -0.16
C PRO A 307 -0.95 12.09 1.09
N LEU A 308 -0.82 12.77 2.23
CA LEU A 308 -1.47 12.38 3.49
C LEU A 308 -2.75 13.18 3.71
N SER A 309 -2.77 14.45 3.32
CA SER A 309 -3.96 15.29 3.34
C SER A 309 -3.80 16.46 2.37
N VAL A 310 -4.93 17.00 1.92
CA VAL A 310 -5.00 18.21 1.10
C VAL A 310 -6.04 19.15 1.69
N VAL A 311 -5.65 20.41 1.90
CA VAL A 311 -6.54 21.48 2.33
C VAL A 311 -6.56 22.56 1.25
N TRP A 312 -7.75 22.98 0.85
CA TRP A 312 -7.95 23.97 -0.21
C TRP A 312 -8.41 25.29 0.39
N THR A 313 -7.87 26.41 -0.09
CA THR A 313 -8.27 27.76 0.34
C THR A 313 -8.47 28.68 -0.85
N GLY A 314 -9.55 29.46 -0.83
CA GLY A 314 -9.97 30.35 -1.92
C GLY A 314 -11.07 29.75 -2.79
N ASN A 315 -11.19 30.22 -4.03
CA ASN A 315 -12.15 29.71 -5.00
C ASN A 315 -11.58 28.43 -5.63
N CYS A 316 -11.85 27.30 -5.01
CA CYS A 316 -11.19 26.03 -5.29
C CYS A 316 -12.12 24.99 -5.93
N PRO A 317 -11.57 23.88 -6.44
CA PRO A 317 -12.34 22.74 -6.95
C PRO A 317 -13.47 22.29 -5.99
N PRO A 318 -14.55 21.68 -6.50
CA PRO A 318 -14.68 21.11 -7.85
C PRO A 318 -15.14 22.08 -8.95
N ILE A 319 -15.54 23.31 -8.62
CA ILE A 319 -16.03 24.30 -9.59
C ILE A 319 -15.31 25.62 -9.38
N MET A 320 -14.72 26.18 -10.43
CA MET A 320 -14.03 27.46 -10.43
C MET A 320 -14.53 28.37 -11.56
N GLN A 321 -14.39 29.68 -11.42
CA GLN A 321 -14.55 30.64 -12.50
C GLN A 321 -13.20 30.92 -13.18
N ALA A 322 -13.24 31.39 -14.42
CA ALA A 322 -12.00 31.74 -15.13
C ALA A 322 -11.28 32.88 -14.41
N GLY A 323 -9.96 32.74 -14.21
CA GLY A 323 -9.15 33.69 -13.45
C GLY A 323 -9.19 33.50 -11.92
N ASP A 324 -10.06 32.62 -11.40
CA ASP A 324 -10.01 32.25 -9.98
C ASP A 324 -8.66 31.61 -9.66
N THR A 325 -8.09 32.01 -8.52
CA THR A 325 -6.88 31.42 -7.99
C THR A 325 -7.22 30.59 -6.76
N CYS A 326 -6.76 29.34 -6.75
CA CYS A 326 -6.86 28.42 -5.62
C CYS A 326 -5.48 28.16 -5.06
N THR A 327 -5.38 28.02 -3.74
CA THR A 327 -4.17 27.54 -3.06
C THR A 327 -4.47 26.24 -2.34
N ALA A 328 -3.61 25.25 -2.55
CA ALA A 328 -3.72 23.91 -2.00
C ALA A 328 -2.52 23.63 -1.09
N PHE A 329 -2.79 23.16 0.13
CA PHE A 329 -1.81 22.75 1.12
C PHE A 329 -1.79 21.23 1.18
N PHE A 330 -0.72 20.63 0.69
CA PHE A 330 -0.51 19.19 0.68
C PHE A 330 0.44 18.81 1.81
N ARG A 331 -0.03 17.97 2.73
CA ARG A 331 0.87 17.21 3.59
C ARG A 331 1.30 15.98 2.80
N ILE A 332 2.58 15.86 2.46
CA ILE A 332 3.11 14.74 1.67
C ILE A 332 4.17 13.98 2.44
N GLN A 333 4.23 12.67 2.23
CA GLN A 333 5.23 11.78 2.81
C GLN A 333 6.26 11.37 1.76
N ASN A 334 7.54 11.30 2.13
CA ASN A 334 8.54 10.58 1.36
C ASN A 334 8.34 9.07 1.54
N SER A 335 7.59 8.46 0.62
CA SER A 335 7.38 7.01 0.57
C SER A 335 8.46 6.27 -0.23
N GLY A 336 9.52 6.97 -0.64
CA GLY A 336 10.65 6.46 -1.43
C GLY A 336 11.65 5.65 -0.60
N VAL A 337 12.79 5.37 -1.24
CA VAL A 337 13.97 4.76 -0.60
C VAL A 337 15.13 5.75 -0.46
N THR A 338 15.00 6.92 -1.09
CA THR A 338 16.02 7.96 -1.12
C THR A 338 15.54 9.18 -0.35
N THR A 339 16.43 9.79 0.44
CA THR A 339 16.19 11.06 1.11
C THR A 339 15.98 12.16 0.08
N TRP A 340 14.92 12.97 0.24
CA TRP A 340 14.77 14.17 -0.57
C TRP A 340 15.74 15.24 -0.07
N PRO A 341 16.53 15.87 -0.95
CA PRO A 341 17.46 16.92 -0.55
C PRO A 341 16.71 18.18 -0.09
N GLY A 342 17.23 18.84 0.94
CA GLY A 342 16.67 20.07 1.53
C GLY A 342 17.03 21.36 0.80
N SER A 343 17.38 21.29 -0.48
CA SER A 343 17.90 22.42 -1.25
C SER A 343 16.89 22.97 -2.25
N ASN A 344 15.58 22.83 -1.96
CA ASN A 344 14.50 23.17 -2.89
C ASN A 344 14.71 22.54 -4.28
N GLN A 345 15.10 21.26 -4.34
CA GLN A 345 15.28 20.52 -5.60
C GLN A 345 14.11 19.56 -5.89
N VAL A 346 13.19 19.41 -4.93
CA VAL A 346 12.02 18.53 -5.02
C VAL A 346 10.80 19.41 -4.82
N HIS A 347 9.95 19.53 -5.82
CA HIS A 347 8.82 20.46 -5.81
C HIS A 347 7.51 19.72 -6.00
N LEU A 348 6.48 20.07 -5.26
CA LEU A 348 5.12 19.70 -5.65
C LEU A 348 4.62 20.67 -6.73
N SER A 349 4.10 20.15 -7.84
CA SER A 349 3.49 20.96 -8.89
C SER A 349 2.35 20.19 -9.54
N HIS A 350 1.76 20.74 -10.59
CA HIS A 350 0.79 20.04 -11.43
C HIS A 350 1.19 20.09 -12.90
N HIS A 351 0.81 19.06 -13.67
CA HIS A 351 1.10 18.95 -15.11
C HIS A 351 0.34 19.98 -15.98
N GLY A 352 -0.45 20.85 -15.36
CA GLY A 352 -1.34 21.81 -16.01
C GLY A 352 -2.82 21.40 -15.98
N TRP A 353 -3.62 22.16 -16.72
CA TRP A 353 -5.06 21.93 -16.90
C TRP A 353 -5.31 20.96 -18.06
N GLU A 354 -5.33 19.66 -17.76
CA GLU A 354 -5.50 18.60 -18.76
C GLU A 354 -6.97 18.54 -19.24
N ARG A 355 -7.17 18.44 -20.56
CA ARG A 355 -8.47 18.17 -21.18
C ARG A 355 -8.31 17.08 -22.23
N SER A 356 -9.41 16.40 -22.59
CA SER A 356 -9.37 15.34 -23.61
C SER A 356 -8.74 15.84 -24.91
N GLY A 357 -7.73 15.12 -25.40
CA GLY A 357 -7.03 15.40 -26.66
C GLY A 357 -6.07 16.59 -26.65
N VAL A 358 -5.85 17.27 -25.50
CA VAL A 358 -4.93 18.41 -25.43
C VAL A 358 -3.99 18.27 -24.25
N GLN A 359 -2.70 18.25 -24.56
CA GLN A 359 -1.66 18.27 -23.53
C GLN A 359 -1.62 19.63 -22.85
N ALA A 360 -1.54 19.60 -21.52
CA ALA A 360 -1.43 20.79 -20.72
C ALA A 360 0.03 21.23 -20.59
N GLN A 361 0.24 22.52 -20.36
CA GLN A 361 1.53 23.06 -19.95
C GLN A 361 1.65 22.97 -18.43
N ALA A 362 2.82 22.57 -17.95
CA ALA A 362 3.13 22.48 -16.52
C ALA A 362 2.78 23.79 -15.79
N GLY A 363 2.16 23.65 -14.62
CA GLY A 363 1.82 24.77 -13.75
C GLY A 363 3.02 25.32 -12.97
N SER A 364 2.75 26.37 -12.19
CA SER A 364 3.73 26.92 -11.25
C SER A 364 4.14 25.88 -10.21
N MET A 365 5.44 25.78 -9.98
CA MET A 365 6.02 24.85 -9.00
C MET A 365 5.95 25.44 -7.59
N ALA A 366 5.62 24.62 -6.59
CA ALA A 366 5.80 25.00 -5.19
C ALA A 366 7.27 25.24 -4.88
N GLN A 367 7.54 26.01 -3.82
CA GLN A 367 8.86 25.97 -3.21
C GLN A 367 9.07 24.58 -2.61
N GLY A 368 10.18 23.94 -2.98
CA GLY A 368 10.55 22.64 -2.43
C GLY A 368 10.82 22.69 -0.93
N PRO A 369 11.10 21.55 -0.28
CA PRO A 369 11.43 21.54 1.13
C PRO A 369 12.82 22.17 1.36
N ALA A 370 12.88 23.07 2.33
CA ALA A 370 14.13 23.72 2.78
C ALA A 370 15.01 22.79 3.66
N GLN A 371 14.49 21.63 4.03
CA GLN A 371 15.19 20.62 4.82
C GLN A 371 15.06 19.26 4.15
N SER A 372 16.04 18.39 4.40
CA SER A 372 16.00 17.04 3.83
C SER A 372 14.83 16.25 4.42
N VAL A 373 14.10 15.51 3.59
CA VAL A 373 12.97 14.66 4.02
C VAL A 373 13.38 13.19 3.89
N GLN A 374 13.60 12.50 5.01
CA GLN A 374 14.00 11.09 4.99
C GLN A 374 12.82 10.19 4.58
N PRO A 375 13.07 8.95 4.12
CA PRO A 375 12.00 7.98 3.98
C PRO A 375 11.14 7.89 5.26
N GLY A 376 9.82 7.91 5.06
CA GLY A 376 8.82 7.92 6.12
C GLY A 376 8.46 9.29 6.68
N ASP A 377 9.33 10.30 6.57
CA ASP A 377 9.03 11.67 7.02
C ASP A 377 8.04 12.34 6.09
N ASP A 378 7.36 13.36 6.61
CA ASP A 378 6.40 14.17 5.89
C ASP A 378 6.74 15.66 5.93
N VAL A 379 6.21 16.39 4.96
CA VAL A 379 6.39 17.84 4.82
C VAL A 379 5.13 18.48 4.25
N LEU A 380 4.89 19.73 4.62
CA LEU A 380 3.83 20.55 4.03
C LEU A 380 4.35 21.25 2.77
N GLN A 381 3.59 21.18 1.68
CA GLN A 381 3.88 21.83 0.41
C GLN A 381 2.66 22.66 -0.03
N THR A 382 2.91 23.83 -0.59
CA THR A 382 1.85 24.76 -1.02
C THR A 382 1.91 24.97 -2.51
N VAL A 383 0.82 24.67 -3.21
CA VAL A 383 0.69 24.88 -4.66
C VAL A 383 -0.46 25.85 -4.91
N SER A 384 -0.18 26.92 -5.66
CA SER A 384 -1.21 27.83 -6.15
C SER A 384 -1.40 27.64 -7.66
N PHE A 385 -2.64 27.73 -8.12
CA PHE A 385 -2.98 27.60 -9.53
C PHE A 385 -4.20 28.45 -9.87
N THR A 386 -4.22 28.96 -11.10
CA THR A 386 -5.28 29.84 -11.60
C THR A 386 -6.06 29.13 -12.70
N ALA A 387 -7.39 29.19 -12.63
CA ALA A 387 -8.27 28.60 -13.63
C ALA A 387 -8.14 29.32 -14.99
N PRO A 388 -7.94 28.57 -16.09
CA PRO A 388 -7.78 29.16 -17.41
C PRO A 388 -9.11 29.72 -17.92
N GLN A 389 -9.05 30.49 -19.01
CA GLN A 389 -10.25 30.80 -19.77
C GLN A 389 -10.78 29.52 -20.43
N PRO A 390 -11.99 29.04 -20.09
CA PRO A 390 -12.50 27.81 -20.66
C PRO A 390 -13.01 28.06 -22.10
N PRO A 391 -12.84 27.09 -23.03
CA PRO A 391 -13.43 27.18 -24.37
C PRO A 391 -14.95 27.39 -24.37
N GLN A 392 -15.61 26.85 -23.34
CA GLN A 392 -17.03 27.05 -23.09
C GLN A 392 -17.34 26.94 -21.58
N PRO A 393 -18.37 27.63 -21.06
CA PRO A 393 -18.81 27.47 -19.67
C PRO A 393 -19.07 26.01 -19.28
N GLY A 394 -18.54 25.61 -18.13
CA GLY A 394 -18.66 24.23 -17.61
C GLY A 394 -17.69 23.24 -18.24
N THR A 395 -16.55 23.71 -18.78
CA THR A 395 -15.51 22.82 -19.32
C THR A 395 -14.87 22.02 -18.18
N ALA A 396 -14.85 20.69 -18.32
CA ALA A 396 -14.18 19.80 -17.38
C ALA A 396 -12.69 19.71 -17.69
N TYR A 397 -11.88 19.86 -16.65
CA TYR A 397 -10.43 19.66 -16.66
C TYR A 397 -10.03 18.63 -15.60
N ARG A 398 -8.87 18.02 -15.80
CA ARG A 398 -8.17 17.26 -14.77
C ARG A 398 -6.92 18.02 -14.36
N LEU A 399 -6.76 18.24 -13.06
CA LEU A 399 -5.49 18.67 -12.48
C LEU A 399 -4.79 17.42 -11.94
N ARG A 400 -3.56 17.21 -12.38
CA ARG A 400 -2.71 16.11 -11.94
C ARG A 400 -1.49 16.69 -11.23
N PHE A 401 -1.44 16.50 -9.92
CA PHE A 401 -0.35 16.92 -9.05
C PHE A 401 0.69 15.81 -8.93
N ASP A 402 1.96 16.18 -9.01
CA ASP A 402 3.10 15.28 -8.91
C ASP A 402 4.32 16.02 -8.33
N LEU A 403 5.30 15.25 -7.87
CA LEU A 403 6.61 15.78 -7.54
C LEU A 403 7.46 15.96 -8.80
N TYR A 404 8.19 17.07 -8.84
CA TYR A 404 9.19 17.40 -9.85
C TYR A 404 10.56 17.44 -9.19
N LEU A 405 11.53 16.72 -9.76
CA LEU A 405 12.94 16.77 -9.37
C LEU A 405 13.72 17.64 -10.35
N ASP A 406 14.38 18.67 -9.82
CA ASP A 406 15.22 19.56 -10.61
C ASP A 406 16.32 18.79 -11.34
N GLY A 407 16.41 19.02 -12.65
CA GLY A 407 17.37 18.34 -13.53
C GLY A 407 16.97 16.92 -13.95
N TYR A 408 15.88 16.35 -13.42
CA TYR A 408 15.42 15.00 -13.77
C TYR A 408 14.03 14.98 -14.40
N GLY A 409 13.05 15.68 -13.82
CA GLY A 409 11.66 15.70 -14.30
C GLY A 409 10.63 15.20 -13.29
N TRP A 410 9.45 14.83 -13.80
CA TRP A 410 8.31 14.36 -13.00
C TRP A 410 8.57 12.97 -12.41
N VAL A 411 8.38 12.82 -11.10
CA VAL A 411 8.61 11.57 -10.37
C VAL A 411 7.80 10.41 -10.94
N SER A 412 6.56 10.65 -11.38
CA SER A 412 5.73 9.61 -12.02
C SER A 412 6.27 9.14 -13.37
N GLU A 413 7.18 9.88 -13.98
CA GLU A 413 7.73 9.65 -15.33
C GLU A 413 9.21 9.25 -15.33
N LEU A 414 9.94 9.44 -14.22
CA LEU A 414 11.39 9.15 -14.12
C LEU A 414 11.73 7.68 -14.41
N GLU A 415 10.84 6.77 -14.03
CA GLU A 415 11.08 5.34 -14.10
C GLU A 415 9.91 4.62 -14.80
N PRO A 416 9.80 4.72 -16.14
CA PRO A 416 8.60 4.31 -16.89
C PRO A 416 8.18 2.84 -16.72
N GLY A 417 9.12 1.95 -16.42
CA GLY A 417 8.83 0.54 -16.14
C GLY A 417 8.17 0.28 -14.77
N ARG A 418 8.17 1.28 -13.89
CA ARG A 418 7.61 1.21 -12.52
C ARG A 418 7.07 2.59 -12.10
N PRO A 419 6.02 3.09 -12.77
CA PRO A 419 5.51 4.43 -12.49
C PRO A 419 4.92 4.54 -11.09
N TRP A 420 4.95 5.75 -10.52
CA TRP A 420 4.33 6.07 -9.24
C TRP A 420 3.03 6.87 -9.41
N PRO A 421 1.98 6.62 -8.60
CA PRO A 421 0.72 7.35 -8.74
C PRO A 421 0.84 8.85 -8.44
N THR A 422 0.17 9.65 -9.25
CA THR A 422 -0.06 11.10 -9.05
C THR A 422 -1.35 11.37 -8.28
N TYR A 423 -1.51 12.55 -7.68
CA TYR A 423 -2.80 12.98 -7.11
C TYR A 423 -3.62 13.75 -8.16
N GLY A 424 -4.79 13.21 -8.53
CA GLY A 424 -5.63 13.80 -9.58
C GLY A 424 -6.98 14.28 -9.05
N ILE A 425 -7.42 15.46 -9.49
CA ILE A 425 -8.77 15.98 -9.23
C ILE A 425 -9.43 16.45 -10.52
N SER A 426 -10.76 16.34 -10.57
CA SER A 426 -11.57 16.89 -11.64
C SER A 426 -12.09 18.28 -11.24
N VAL A 427 -12.01 19.23 -12.17
CA VAL A 427 -12.40 20.62 -11.95
C VAL A 427 -13.24 21.12 -13.12
N CYS A 428 -14.36 21.76 -12.84
CA CYS A 428 -15.20 22.42 -13.83
C CYS A 428 -14.89 23.92 -13.84
N VAL A 429 -14.62 24.50 -15.01
CA VAL A 429 -14.34 25.94 -15.13
C VAL A 429 -15.44 26.66 -15.89
N GLY A 430 -15.90 27.79 -15.34
CA GLY A 430 -16.97 28.61 -15.89
C GLY A 430 -18.37 28.08 -15.58
N GLY A 431 -18.54 27.38 -14.46
CA GLY A 431 -19.80 26.78 -14.00
C GLY A 431 -19.74 25.25 -13.84
N PRO A 432 -20.86 24.61 -13.42
CA PRO A 432 -20.94 23.16 -13.28
C PRO A 432 -20.57 22.44 -14.57
N CYS A 433 -19.89 21.29 -14.46
CA CYS A 433 -19.53 20.49 -15.63
C CYS A 433 -20.79 20.11 -16.42
N LYS A 434 -20.80 20.38 -17.73
CA LYS A 434 -21.80 19.79 -18.60
C LYS A 434 -21.47 18.31 -18.75
N ILE A 435 -22.30 17.45 -18.17
CA ILE A 435 -22.28 16.02 -18.52
C ILE A 435 -22.74 15.97 -19.98
N PHE A 436 -21.81 15.78 -20.92
CA PHE A 436 -22.18 15.41 -22.28
C PHE A 436 -22.76 14.00 -22.21
N ILE A 437 -24.08 13.90 -22.07
CA ILE A 437 -24.78 12.66 -22.38
C ILE A 437 -24.68 12.53 -23.91
N PRO A 438 -24.00 11.52 -24.46
CA PRO A 438 -24.00 11.33 -25.90
C PRO A 438 -25.46 11.12 -26.32
N LEU A 439 -25.96 12.01 -27.18
CA LEU A 439 -27.24 11.83 -27.84
C LEU A 439 -27.14 10.57 -28.70
N VAL A 440 -27.67 9.46 -28.20
CA VAL A 440 -27.99 8.31 -29.05
C VAL A 440 -29.10 8.79 -29.97
N ARG A 441 -28.77 9.12 -31.22
CA ARG A 441 -29.77 9.27 -32.28
C ARG A 441 -30.40 7.89 -32.48
N LYS A 442 -31.72 7.83 -32.31
CA LYS A 442 -32.55 6.69 -32.74
C LYS A 442 -32.52 6.55 -34.25
#